data_AF-S0KP81-F1
#
_entry.id   AF-S0KP81-F1
#
_cell.length_a   1.000
_cell.length_b   1.000
_cell.length_c   1.000
_cell.angle_alpha   90.00
_cell.angle_beta   90.00
_cell.angle_gamma   90.00
#
_symmetry.space_group_name_H-M   'P 1'
#
loop_
_entity.id
_entity.type
_entity.pdbx_description
1 polymer ?
#
loop_
_entity_poly.entity_id
_entity_poly.type
_entity_poly.pdbx_seq_one_letter_code
_entity_poly.pdbx_strand_id
1 'polypeptide(L)'
;MQPNDLSQIKKVYLRNTKLIKQSLSSLDGVYDEKIIAHFLEQRQNMMGRLELNDFMAAVMIRQDPAYIKEMLRGYYLERKVIDLFETAGTITTFAANEYRRKVNLLESYAMGQTGNLPKIPFFRKI
;
A
#
# COMPACT_ATOMS: atom_id res chain seq x y z
N MET A 1 -9.05 23.76 -4.74
CA MET A 1 -8.62 23.26 -6.06
C MET A 1 -9.78 23.42 -7.02
N GLN A 2 -9.56 23.96 -8.22
CA GLN A 2 -10.65 24.23 -9.16
C GLN A 2 -11.06 22.91 -9.86
N PRO A 3 -12.32 22.72 -10.28
CA PRO A 3 -12.78 21.51 -10.99
C PRO A 3 -11.98 21.22 -12.28
N ASN A 4 -11.32 22.23 -12.83
CA ASN A 4 -10.42 22.11 -13.98
C ASN A 4 -9.16 21.28 -13.68
N ASP A 5 -8.61 21.38 -12.47
CA ASP A 5 -7.38 20.69 -12.06
C ASP A 5 -7.61 19.17 -11.93
N LEU A 6 -8.80 18.78 -11.46
CA LEU A 6 -9.21 17.38 -11.36
C LEU A 6 -9.28 16.70 -12.73
N SER A 7 -9.80 17.43 -13.73
CA SER A 7 -9.89 16.94 -15.11
C SER A 7 -8.51 16.75 -15.75
N GLN A 8 -7.55 17.62 -15.41
CA GLN A 8 -6.16 17.55 -15.86
C GLN A 8 -5.47 16.30 -15.28
N ILE A 9 -5.62 16.08 -13.97
CA ILE A 9 -5.06 14.90 -13.29
C ILE A 9 -5.64 13.60 -13.88
N LYS A 10 -6.95 13.55 -14.14
CA LYS A 10 -7.59 12.40 -14.79
C LYS A 10 -6.98 12.13 -16.17
N LYS A 11 -6.79 13.16 -17.00
CA LYS A 11 -6.17 13.03 -18.32
C LYS A 11 -4.72 12.52 -18.23
N VAL A 12 -3.92 13.04 -17.31
CA VAL A 12 -2.53 12.61 -17.10
C VAL A 12 -2.49 11.15 -16.67
N TYR A 13 -3.35 10.74 -15.74
CA TYR A 13 -3.39 9.37 -15.26
C TYR A 13 -3.79 8.38 -16.38
N LEU A 14 -4.79 8.72 -17.20
CA LEU A 14 -5.19 7.89 -18.33
C LEU A 14 -4.06 7.72 -19.34
N ARG A 15 -3.35 8.81 -19.66
CA ARG A 15 -2.17 8.77 -20.54
C ARG A 15 -1.07 7.89 -19.95
N ASN A 16 -0.74 8.08 -18.67
CA ASN A 16 0.26 7.27 -17.99
C ASN A 16 -0.12 5.78 -17.96
N THR A 17 -1.40 5.47 -17.74
CA THR A 17 -1.89 4.08 -17.74
C THR A 17 -1.73 3.42 -19.11
N LYS A 18 -1.98 4.15 -20.19
CA LYS A 18 -1.73 3.65 -21.55
C LYS A 18 -0.26 3.32 -21.76
N LEU A 19 0.64 4.20 -21.33
CA LEU A 19 2.09 3.99 -21.45
C LEU A 19 2.56 2.78 -20.64
N ILE A 20 2.12 2.67 -19.38
CA ILE A 20 2.48 1.52 -18.52
C ILE A 20 2.01 0.21 -19.14
N LYS A 21 0.78 0.14 -19.67
CA LYS A 21 0.29 -1.06 -20.36
C LYS A 21 1.17 -1.42 -21.56
N GLN A 22 1.52 -0.43 -22.39
CA GLN A 22 2.40 -0.63 -23.54
C GLN A 22 3.80 -1.13 -23.11
N SER A 23 4.38 -0.54 -22.07
CA SER A 23 5.67 -0.99 -21.52
C SER A 23 5.59 -2.40 -20.95
N LEU A 24 4.55 -2.73 -20.19
CA LEU A 24 4.36 -4.08 -19.64
C LEU A 24 4.18 -5.13 -20.74
N SER A 25 3.42 -4.82 -21.80
CA SER A 25 3.31 -5.71 -22.96
C SER A 25 4.63 -5.88 -23.72
N SER A 26 5.50 -4.87 -23.75
CA SER A 26 6.83 -4.99 -24.36
C SER A 26 7.82 -5.83 -23.55
N LEU A 27 7.49 -6.15 -22.31
CA LEU A 27 8.28 -7.01 -21.42
C LEU A 27 7.86 -8.49 -21.52
N ASP A 28 6.93 -8.80 -22.41
CA ASP A 28 6.51 -10.16 -22.70
C ASP A 28 7.70 -11.00 -23.20
N GLY A 29 7.87 -12.20 -22.65
CA GLY A 29 9.04 -13.05 -22.88
C GLY A 29 10.33 -12.68 -22.13
N VAL A 30 10.41 -11.52 -21.46
CA VAL A 30 11.56 -11.13 -20.60
C VAL A 30 11.28 -11.42 -19.13
N TYR A 31 10.05 -11.18 -18.68
CA TYR A 31 9.60 -11.43 -17.32
C TYR A 31 8.49 -12.49 -17.27
N ASP A 32 8.30 -13.10 -16.10
CA ASP A 32 7.22 -14.06 -15.86
C ASP A 32 5.86 -13.42 -16.15
N GLU A 33 5.08 -14.08 -17.01
CA GLU A 33 3.73 -13.67 -17.42
C GLU A 33 2.83 -13.37 -16.22
N LYS A 34 2.96 -14.12 -15.10
CA LYS A 34 2.17 -13.89 -13.88
C LYS A 34 2.45 -12.53 -13.26
N ILE A 35 3.70 -12.07 -13.30
CA ILE A 35 4.09 -10.77 -12.76
C ILE A 35 3.51 -9.66 -13.64
N ILE A 36 3.64 -9.80 -14.96
CA ILE A 36 3.09 -8.86 -15.93
C ILE A 36 1.55 -8.78 -15.78
N ALA A 37 0.88 -9.93 -15.71
CA ALA A 37 -0.56 -10.04 -15.53
C ALA A 37 -1.02 -9.37 -14.23
N HIS A 38 -0.31 -9.59 -13.11
CA HIS A 38 -0.63 -8.95 -11.84
C HIS A 38 -0.59 -7.42 -11.93
N PHE A 39 0.46 -6.85 -12.54
CA PHE A 39 0.55 -5.39 -12.71
C PHE A 39 -0.50 -4.82 -13.66
N LEU A 40 -0.84 -5.56 -14.73
CA LEU A 40 -1.91 -5.19 -15.64
C LEU A 40 -3.27 -5.20 -14.95
N GLU A 41 -3.57 -6.23 -14.15
CA GLU A 41 -4.79 -6.37 -13.37
C GLU A 41 -4.92 -5.25 -12.32
N GLN A 42 -3.85 -4.99 -11.54
CA GLN A 42 -3.80 -3.86 -10.61
C GLN A 42 -4.15 -2.56 -11.31
N ARG A 43 -3.59 -2.32 -12.50
CA ARG A 43 -3.84 -1.10 -13.25
C ARG A 43 -5.25 -1.00 -13.82
N GLN A 44 -5.84 -2.12 -14.24
CA GLN A 44 -7.25 -2.20 -14.65
C GLN A 44 -8.20 -1.93 -13.48
N ASN A 45 -7.93 -2.52 -12.31
CA ASN A 45 -8.71 -2.27 -11.09
C ASN A 45 -8.68 -0.79 -10.68
N MET A 46 -7.52 -0.13 -10.80
CA MET A 46 -7.43 1.31 -10.56
C MET A 46 -8.19 2.14 -11.61
N MET A 47 -8.21 1.72 -12.88
CA MET A 47 -9.01 2.37 -13.92
C MET A 47 -10.51 2.25 -13.65
N GLY A 48 -11.00 1.08 -13.26
CA GLY A 48 -12.41 0.88 -12.92
C GLY A 48 -12.84 1.79 -11.77
N ARG A 49 -11.95 2.00 -10.79
CA ARG A 49 -12.17 2.96 -9.71
C ARG A 49 -12.16 4.41 -10.20
N LEU A 50 -11.36 4.78 -11.21
CA LEU A 50 -11.29 6.13 -11.80
C LEU A 50 -12.56 6.60 -12.50
N GLU A 51 -13.35 5.67 -13.01
CA GLU A 51 -14.65 5.97 -13.60
C GLU A 51 -15.69 6.29 -12.53
N LEU A 52 -15.50 5.77 -11.32
CA LEU A 52 -16.21 6.19 -10.13
C LEU A 52 -15.56 7.49 -9.61
N ASN A 53 -16.36 8.52 -9.33
CA ASN A 53 -15.86 9.78 -8.75
C ASN A 53 -15.12 9.59 -7.40
N ASP A 54 -15.20 8.39 -6.82
CA ASP A 54 -14.61 7.94 -5.57
C ASP A 54 -13.07 7.77 -5.63
N PHE A 55 -12.47 7.46 -6.79
CA PHE A 55 -11.02 7.24 -6.86
C PHE A 55 -10.20 8.51 -6.63
N MET A 56 -10.61 9.64 -7.22
CA MET A 56 -9.86 10.88 -7.00
C MET A 56 -10.06 11.38 -5.58
N ALA A 57 -11.25 11.18 -4.98
CA ALA A 57 -11.48 11.43 -3.57
C ALA A 57 -10.58 10.54 -2.70
N ALA A 58 -10.49 9.23 -2.96
CA ALA A 58 -9.64 8.31 -2.21
C ALA A 58 -8.13 8.59 -2.38
N VAL A 59 -7.68 8.98 -3.58
CA VAL A 59 -6.29 9.40 -3.84
C VAL A 59 -5.98 10.73 -3.15
N MET A 60 -6.91 11.69 -3.18
CA MET A 60 -6.78 12.97 -2.46
C MET A 60 -6.77 12.77 -0.95
N ILE A 61 -7.68 11.95 -0.41
CA ILE A 61 -7.75 11.60 1.01
C ILE A 61 -6.44 11.00 1.48
N ARG A 62 -5.81 10.10 0.70
CA ARG A 62 -4.49 9.54 1.06
C ARG A 62 -3.35 10.57 1.10
N GLN A 63 -3.50 11.70 0.43
CA GLN A 63 -2.53 12.81 0.43
C GLN A 63 -2.86 13.87 1.50
N ASP A 64 -4.03 13.79 2.15
CA ASP A 64 -4.41 14.70 3.22
C ASP A 64 -3.57 14.42 4.48
N PRO A 65 -2.85 15.42 5.02
CA PRO A 65 -2.13 15.30 6.28
C PRO A 65 -3.01 14.81 7.44
N ALA A 66 -4.31 15.14 7.45
CA ALA A 66 -5.25 14.66 8.45
C ALA A 66 -5.50 13.15 8.34
N TYR A 67 -5.59 12.61 7.12
CA TYR A 67 -5.73 11.17 6.90
C TYR A 67 -4.46 10.42 7.32
N ILE A 68 -3.27 10.93 6.97
CA ILE A 68 -1.99 10.34 7.40
C ILE A 68 -1.92 10.30 8.93
N LYS A 69 -2.35 11.37 9.60
CA LYS A 69 -2.41 11.45 11.07
C LYS A 69 -3.36 10.41 11.68
N GLU A 70 -4.57 10.27 11.14
CA GLU A 70 -5.52 9.26 11.62
C GLU A 70 -5.03 7.83 11.34
N MET A 71 -4.35 7.60 10.22
CA MET A 71 -3.74 6.31 9.89
C MET A 71 -2.61 5.95 10.87
N LEU A 72 -1.69 6.89 11.16
CA LEU A 72 -0.66 6.73 12.20
C LEU A 72 -1.27 6.45 13.58
N ARG A 73 -2.35 7.16 13.90
CA ARG A 73 -3.09 6.95 15.14
C ARG A 73 -3.67 5.54 15.21
N GLY A 74 -4.18 5.00 14.10
CA GLY A 74 -4.64 3.61 14.00
C GLY A 74 -3.55 2.61 14.40
N TYR A 75 -2.36 2.72 13.78
CA TYR A 75 -1.24 1.83 14.11
C TYR A 75 -0.74 1.98 15.56
N TYR A 76 -0.77 3.20 16.11
CA TYR A 76 -0.47 3.42 17.53
C TYR A 76 -1.47 2.70 18.44
N LEU A 77 -2.77 2.78 18.13
CA LEU A 77 -3.81 2.10 18.90
C LEU A 77 -3.66 0.57 18.83
N GLU A 78 -3.31 0.01 17.67
CA GLU A 78 -3.04 -1.41 17.53
C GLU A 78 -1.90 -1.88 18.44
N ARG A 79 -0.78 -1.13 18.49
CA ARG A 79 0.33 -1.43 19.42
C ARG A 79 -0.11 -1.34 20.88
N LYS A 80 -0.89 -0.32 21.24
CA LYS A 80 -1.43 -0.17 22.59
C LYS A 80 -2.32 -1.34 22.98
N VAL A 81 -3.14 -1.83 22.06
CA VAL A 81 -3.98 -3.02 22.27
C VAL A 81 -3.11 -4.26 22.51
N ILE A 82 -2.04 -4.45 21.73
CA ILE A 82 -1.08 -5.54 21.94
C ILE A 82 -0.47 -5.46 23.35
N ASP A 83 -0.06 -4.27 23.79
CA ASP A 83 0.51 -4.06 25.13
C ASP A 83 -0.51 -4.41 26.24
N LEU A 84 -1.78 -4.04 26.06
CA LEU A 84 -2.85 -4.39 26.99
C LEU A 84 -3.05 -5.91 27.09
N PHE A 85 -3.06 -6.62 25.97
CA PHE A 85 -3.21 -8.08 25.98
C PHE A 85 -1.98 -8.81 26.53
N GLU A 86 -0.78 -8.29 26.33
CA GLU A 86 0.45 -8.85 26.93
C GLU A 86 0.46 -8.64 28.45
N THR A 87 0.14 -7.43 28.92
CA THR A 87 0.09 -7.12 30.36
C THR A 87 -1.02 -7.88 31.08
N ALA A 88 -2.15 -8.14 30.40
CA ALA A 88 -3.22 -9.00 30.90
C ALA A 88 -2.90 -10.51 30.85
N GLY A 89 -1.73 -10.90 30.32
CA GLY A 89 -1.32 -12.30 30.19
C GLY A 89 -2.16 -13.12 29.19
N THR A 90 -3.00 -12.46 28.38
CA THR A 90 -3.84 -13.13 27.38
C THR A 90 -3.03 -13.62 26.18
N ILE A 91 -1.92 -12.94 25.89
CA ILE A 91 -0.93 -13.34 24.89
C ILE A 91 0.46 -13.41 25.52
N THR A 92 1.31 -14.29 24.99
CA THR A 92 2.70 -14.38 25.44
C THR A 92 3.53 -13.22 24.90
N THR A 93 4.65 -12.91 25.56
CA THR A 93 5.62 -11.91 25.06
C THR A 93 6.13 -12.23 23.66
N PHE A 94 6.29 -13.52 23.33
CA PHE A 94 6.66 -13.93 21.97
C PHE A 94 5.60 -13.53 20.93
N ALA A 95 4.32 -13.83 21.21
CA ALA A 95 3.22 -13.47 20.33
C ALA A 95 3.05 -11.95 20.22
N ALA A 96 3.15 -11.23 21.34
CA ALA A 96 3.10 -9.76 21.35
C ALA A 96 4.19 -9.14 20.46
N ASN A 97 5.42 -9.64 20.54
CA ASN A 97 6.52 -9.20 19.68
C ASN A 97 6.29 -9.53 18.19
N GLU A 98 5.67 -10.66 17.87
CA GLU A 98 5.28 -10.98 16.50
C GLU A 98 4.23 -10.00 15.96
N TYR A 99 3.19 -9.70 16.75
CA TYR A 99 2.17 -8.73 16.36
C TYR A 99 2.72 -7.33 16.18
N ARG A 100 3.60 -6.84 17.07
CA ARG A 100 4.28 -5.56 16.90
C ARG A 100 5.04 -5.49 15.57
N ARG A 101 5.76 -6.55 15.20
CA ARG A 101 6.46 -6.63 13.90
C ARG A 101 5.49 -6.54 12.72
N LYS A 102 4.35 -7.23 12.80
CA LYS A 102 3.30 -7.17 11.76
C LYS A 102 2.71 -5.77 11.62
N VAL A 103 2.41 -5.09 12.73
CA VAL A 103 1.91 -3.71 12.73
C VAL A 103 2.93 -2.75 12.12
N ASN A 104 4.22 -2.87 12.48
CA ASN A 104 5.30 -2.07 11.89
C ASN A 104 5.44 -2.27 10.38
N LEU A 105 5.27 -3.52 9.93
CA LEU A 105 5.31 -3.86 8.52
C LEU A 105 4.15 -3.20 7.76
N LEU A 106 2.93 -3.28 8.30
CA LEU A 106 1.75 -2.64 7.72
C LEU A 106 1.91 -1.12 7.65
N GLU A 107 2.40 -0.49 8.71
CA GLU A 107 2.68 0.95 8.72
C GLU A 107 3.70 1.34 7.63
N SER A 108 4.78 0.56 7.50
CA SER A 108 5.84 0.83 6.50
C SER A 108 5.30 0.71 5.07
N TYR A 109 4.46 -0.29 4.79
CA TYR A 109 3.78 -0.42 3.51
C TYR A 109 2.80 0.73 3.23
N ALA A 110 2.00 1.11 4.23
CA ALA A 110 1.02 2.17 4.09
C ALA A 110 1.68 3.55 3.85
N MET A 111 2.86 3.79 4.44
CA MET A 111 3.63 5.03 4.26
C MET A 111 4.49 5.05 3.00
N GLY A 112 4.52 3.98 2.20
CA GLY A 112 5.42 3.88 1.04
C GLY A 112 6.90 3.90 1.41
N GLN A 113 7.26 3.72 2.68
CA GLN A 113 8.63 3.67 3.17
C GLN A 113 9.16 2.24 3.03
N THR A 114 9.39 1.79 1.80
CA THR A 114 9.98 0.46 1.52
C THR A 114 11.47 0.38 1.86
N GLY A 115 12.12 1.50 2.20
CA GLY A 115 13.55 1.57 2.50
C GLY A 115 13.99 1.04 3.87
N ASN A 116 13.07 0.89 4.83
CA ASN A 116 13.37 0.45 6.21
C ASN A 116 12.63 -0.84 6.61
N LEU A 117 12.41 -1.75 5.66
CA LEU A 117 12.01 -3.11 6.01
C LEU A 117 13.15 -3.76 6.81
N PRO A 118 12.91 -4.33 8.00
CA PRO A 118 13.91 -5.17 8.64
C PRO A 118 14.26 -6.27 7.63
N LYS A 119 15.55 -6.36 7.29
CA LYS A 119 16.08 -7.46 6.46
C LYS A 119 15.79 -8.73 7.23
N ILE A 120 14.68 -9.40 6.92
CA ILE A 120 14.38 -10.73 7.43
C ILE A 120 15.52 -11.59 6.85
N PRO A 121 16.41 -12.15 7.68
CA PRO A 121 17.42 -13.05 7.16
C PRO A 121 16.65 -14.24 6.60
N PHE A 122 16.59 -14.33 5.27
CA PHE A 122 16.16 -15.54 4.59
C PHE A 122 17.01 -16.68 5.15
N PHE A 123 16.34 -17.64 5.77
CA PHE A 123 16.96 -18.82 6.36
C PHE A 123 17.99 -19.41 5.39
N ARG A 124 19.26 -19.44 5.81
CA ARG A 124 20.25 -20.38 5.27
C ARG A 124 19.80 -21.78 5.68
N LYS A 125 19.59 -22.66 4.70
CA LYS A 125 19.80 -24.11 4.85
C LYS A 125 20.66 -24.54 3.66
N ILE A 126 21.93 -24.86 3.94
CA ILE A 126 22.50 -26.22 4.09
C ILE A 126 22.47 -26.92 2.75
#